data_AF-A0A8H7ULS6-F1
#
_entry.id   AF-A0A8H7ULS6-F1
#
_cell.length_a   1.000
_cell.length_b   1.000
_cell.length_c   1.000
_cell.angle_alpha   90.00
_cell.angle_beta   90.00
_cell.angle_gamma   90.00
#
_symmetry.space_group_name_H-M   'P 1'
#
loop_
_entity.id
_entity.type
_entity.pdbx_description
1 polymer ?
#
loop_
_entity_poly.entity_id
_entity_poly.type
_entity_poly.pdbx_seq_one_letter_code
_entity_poly.pdbx_strand_id
1 'polypeptide(L)'
;MKESDKTAMPLLIPVALTTDSQESYPKVAPSLQQQREELAKKQIQDSLRHKIDSRPTKEDLVEHNILKNTNAAPAIQAQQADLERNRLQNVLGQKIQDRPQPEQLVQQGILQNDE
;
A
#
# COMPACT_ATOMS: atom_id res chain seq x y z
N MET A 1 1.24 -36.51 51.30
CA MET A 1 0.01 -36.85 50.55
C MET A 1 -0.85 -35.61 50.41
N LYS A 2 -0.89 -35.06 49.20
CA LYS A 2 -2.04 -34.47 48.49
C LYS A 2 -1.47 -33.75 47.27
N GLU A 3 -1.13 -34.57 46.28
CA GLU A 3 -1.05 -34.14 44.89
C GLU A 3 -2.45 -33.64 44.51
N SER A 4 -2.54 -32.40 44.06
CA SER A 4 -3.73 -31.92 43.34
C SER A 4 -3.31 -31.56 41.93
N ASP A 5 -3.58 -32.52 41.07
CA ASP A 5 -3.39 -32.48 39.63
C ASP A 5 -4.16 -31.29 39.04
N LYS A 6 -3.44 -30.25 38.59
CA LYS A 6 -4.01 -29.16 37.81
C LYS A 6 -4.04 -29.61 36.35
N THR A 7 -5.07 -30.38 36.00
CA THR A 7 -5.40 -30.68 34.60
C THR A 7 -5.63 -29.36 33.86
N ALA A 8 -4.66 -28.96 33.04
CA ALA A 8 -4.79 -27.87 32.10
C ALA A 8 -5.79 -28.29 31.00
N MET A 9 -7.03 -27.83 31.13
CA MET A 9 -7.98 -27.82 30.02
C MET A 9 -7.46 -26.85 28.96
N PRO A 10 -7.22 -27.25 27.70
CA PRO A 10 -6.93 -26.30 26.66
C PRO A 10 -8.20 -25.46 26.42
N LEU A 11 -8.09 -24.15 26.57
CA LEU A 11 -9.08 -23.20 26.06
C LEU A 11 -9.06 -23.28 24.53
N LEU A 12 -9.83 -24.21 23.98
CA LEU A 12 -10.18 -24.23 22.58
C LEU A 12 -11.20 -23.12 22.35
N ILE A 13 -10.70 -21.94 22.00
CA ILE A 13 -11.54 -20.85 21.51
C ILE A 13 -12.12 -21.33 20.17
N PRO A 14 -13.46 -21.44 20.02
CA PRO A 14 -14.03 -21.70 18.72
C PRO A 14 -13.77 -20.45 17.87
N VAL A 15 -12.91 -20.59 16.86
CA VAL A 15 -12.80 -19.58 15.81
C VAL A 15 -14.13 -19.60 15.05
N ALA A 16 -15.04 -18.75 15.47
CA ALA A 16 -16.24 -18.43 14.73
C ALA A 16 -15.80 -17.96 13.33
N LEU A 17 -16.30 -18.64 12.30
CA LEU A 17 -16.24 -18.15 10.93
C LEU A 17 -16.78 -16.71 10.95
N THR A 18 -15.89 -15.74 10.73
CA THR A 18 -16.29 -14.39 10.36
C THR A 18 -16.91 -14.50 8.97
N THR A 19 -18.22 -14.69 8.94
CA THR A 19 -19.06 -14.39 7.80
C THR A 19 -19.07 -12.87 7.63
N ASP A 20 -18.12 -12.36 6.88
CA ASP A 20 -18.22 -11.03 6.28
C ASP A 20 -18.22 -11.20 4.76
N SER A 21 -19.18 -10.51 4.13
CA SER A 21 -19.40 -10.33 2.70
C SER A 21 -19.85 -11.56 1.90
N GLN A 22 -21.11 -11.47 1.45
CA GLN A 22 -21.83 -12.40 0.59
C GLN A 22 -21.15 -12.54 -0.78
N GLU A 23 -20.24 -13.49 -0.93
CA GLU A 23 -19.96 -14.12 -2.23
C GLU A 23 -20.59 -15.52 -2.23
N SER A 24 -21.57 -15.70 -3.12
CA SER A 24 -22.33 -16.93 -3.31
C SER A 24 -21.45 -18.04 -3.90
N TYR A 25 -20.70 -18.73 -3.05
CA TYR A 25 -20.00 -19.96 -3.44
C TYR A 25 -20.94 -21.17 -3.35
N PRO A 26 -20.90 -22.12 -4.30
CA PRO A 26 -21.74 -23.31 -4.25
C PRO A 26 -21.40 -24.11 -3.00
N LYS A 27 -22.41 -24.45 -2.22
CA LYS A 27 -22.27 -25.23 -0.99
C LYS A 27 -21.85 -26.65 -1.34
N VAL A 28 -20.58 -26.98 -1.09
CA VAL A 28 -19.97 -28.26 -1.46
C VAL A 28 -20.28 -29.32 -0.39
N ALA A 29 -20.51 -30.56 -0.80
CA ALA A 29 -20.78 -31.69 0.09
C ALA A 29 -19.61 -31.94 1.06
N PRO A 30 -19.85 -32.41 2.31
CA PRO A 30 -18.80 -32.61 3.32
C PRO A 30 -17.63 -33.50 2.86
N SER A 31 -17.89 -34.51 2.02
CA SER A 31 -16.87 -35.41 1.48
C SER A 31 -15.89 -34.73 0.51
N LEU A 32 -16.28 -33.62 -0.11
CA LEU A 32 -15.48 -32.92 -1.13
C LEU A 32 -14.76 -31.69 -0.59
N GLN A 33 -14.98 -31.34 0.69
CA GLN A 33 -14.38 -30.16 1.30
C GLN A 33 -12.85 -30.21 1.27
N GLN A 34 -12.26 -31.37 1.58
CA GLN A 34 -10.80 -31.57 1.56
C GLN A 34 -10.21 -31.40 0.16
N GLN A 35 -10.86 -31.97 -0.86
CA GLN A 35 -10.41 -31.85 -2.25
C GLN A 35 -10.51 -30.40 -2.75
N ARG A 36 -11.57 -29.69 -2.35
CA ARG A 36 -11.72 -28.27 -2.65
C ARG A 36 -10.59 -27.45 -2.02
N GLU A 37 -10.28 -27.69 -0.75
CA GLU A 37 -9.20 -27.00 -0.06
C GLU A 37 -7.84 -27.27 -0.69
N GLU A 38 -7.57 -28.53 -1.08
CA GLU A 38 -6.32 -28.89 -1.74
C GLU A 38 -6.20 -28.21 -3.12
N LEU A 39 -7.29 -28.20 -3.90
CA LEU A 39 -7.33 -27.50 -5.18
C LEU A 39 -7.11 -26.00 -4.98
N ALA A 40 -7.79 -25.38 -4.01
CA ALA A 40 -7.61 -23.96 -3.71
C ALA A 40 -6.16 -23.65 -3.32
N LYS A 41 -5.53 -24.50 -2.51
CA LYS A 41 -4.09 -24.38 -2.19
C LYS A 41 -3.22 -24.46 -3.43
N LYS A 42 -3.47 -25.43 -4.32
CA LYS A 42 -2.73 -25.57 -5.60
C LYS A 42 -2.89 -24.34 -6.48
N GLN A 43 -4.11 -23.81 -6.63
CA GLN A 43 -4.37 -22.59 -7.39
C GLN A 43 -3.64 -21.37 -6.82
N ILE A 44 -3.63 -21.21 -5.49
CA ILE A 44 -2.89 -20.13 -4.82
C ILE A 44 -1.39 -20.30 -5.06
N GLN A 45 -0.87 -21.52 -4.95
CA GLN A 45 0.55 -21.82 -5.19
C GLN A 45 0.97 -21.48 -6.62
N ASP A 46 0.18 -21.86 -7.62
CA ASP A 46 0.49 -21.59 -9.03
C ASP A 46 0.41 -20.10 -9.34
N SER A 47 -0.61 -19.40 -8.80
CA SER A 47 -0.75 -17.96 -8.94
C SER A 47 0.41 -17.20 -8.27
N LEU A 48 0.87 -17.68 -7.11
CA LEU A 48 2.01 -17.09 -6.42
C LEU A 48 3.31 -17.27 -7.20
N ARG A 49 3.55 -18.47 -7.76
CA ARG A 49 4.71 -18.75 -8.62
C ARG A 49 4.77 -17.76 -9.77
N HIS A 50 3.67 -17.62 -10.51
CA HIS A 50 3.61 -16.69 -11.63
C HIS A 50 3.88 -15.22 -11.22
N LYS A 51 3.37 -14.78 -10.08
CA LYS A 51 3.61 -13.42 -9.55
C LYS A 51 5.04 -13.20 -9.08
N ILE A 52 5.71 -14.24 -8.59
CA ILE A 52 7.12 -14.16 -8.21
C ILE A 52 7.99 -14.03 -9.46
N ASP A 53 7.70 -14.81 -10.52
CA ASP A 53 8.45 -14.77 -11.78
C ASP A 53 8.31 -13.42 -12.50
N SER A 54 7.13 -12.81 -12.42
CA SER A 54 6.82 -11.51 -13.05
C SER A 54 7.00 -10.31 -12.10
N ARG A 55 7.70 -10.48 -10.98
CA ARG A 55 7.84 -9.43 -9.97
C ARG A 55 8.65 -8.24 -10.50
N PRO A 56 8.08 -7.01 -10.52
CA PRO A 56 8.82 -5.81 -10.93
C PRO A 56 9.99 -5.49 -10.00
N THR A 57 11.00 -4.80 -10.53
CA THR A 57 12.14 -4.33 -9.74
C THR A 57 11.75 -3.13 -8.87
N LYS A 58 12.62 -2.76 -7.91
CA LYS A 58 12.36 -1.58 -7.07
C LYS A 58 12.38 -0.31 -7.92
N GLU A 59 13.27 -0.27 -8.89
CA GLU A 59 13.48 0.83 -9.81
C GLU A 59 12.23 1.07 -10.66
N ASP A 60 11.65 0.01 -11.24
CA ASP A 60 10.38 0.09 -11.99
C ASP A 60 9.24 0.69 -11.14
N LEU A 61 9.17 0.33 -9.86
CA LEU A 61 8.14 0.85 -8.95
C LEU A 61 8.36 2.33 -8.60
N VAL A 62 9.61 2.79 -8.58
CA VAL A 62 9.96 4.20 -8.37
C VAL A 62 9.62 5.02 -9.62
N GLU A 63 9.95 4.52 -10.81
CA GLU A 63 9.63 5.16 -12.09
C GLU A 63 8.11 5.35 -12.27
N HIS A 64 7.33 4.31 -11.93
CA HIS A 64 5.87 4.39 -11.94
C HIS A 64 5.28 5.19 -10.77
N ASN A 65 6.11 5.85 -9.94
CA ASN A 65 5.70 6.66 -8.79
C ASN A 65 4.89 5.90 -7.71
N ILE A 66 5.01 4.57 -7.66
CA ILE A 66 4.38 3.71 -6.65
C ILE A 66 5.21 3.77 -5.36
N LEU A 67 6.52 3.57 -5.46
CA LEU A 67 7.46 3.72 -4.34
C LEU A 67 8.13 5.10 -4.38
N LYS A 68 8.41 5.66 -3.21
CA LYS A 68 9.20 6.88 -3.10
C LYS A 68 10.69 6.55 -3.21
N ASN A 69 11.43 7.35 -3.96
CA ASN A 69 12.89 7.22 -4.06
C ASN A 69 13.56 7.78 -2.80
N THR A 70 13.59 6.99 -1.73
CA THR A 70 14.21 7.41 -0.46
C THR A 70 14.97 6.25 0.18
N ASN A 71 16.01 6.60 0.94
CA ASN A 71 16.79 5.66 1.76
C ASN A 71 16.33 5.64 3.23
N ALA A 72 15.22 6.32 3.56
CA ALA A 72 14.68 6.32 4.91
C ALA A 72 14.03 4.96 5.23
N ALA A 73 14.03 4.62 6.52
CA ALA A 73 13.37 3.41 7.01
C ALA A 73 11.86 3.44 6.68
N PRO A 74 11.23 2.29 6.37
CA PRO A 74 9.82 2.22 5.96
C PRO A 74 8.85 2.93 6.92
N ALA A 75 9.14 2.90 8.22
CA ALA A 75 8.31 3.54 9.24
C ALA A 75 8.25 5.08 9.15
N ILE A 76 9.27 5.73 8.58
CA ILE A 76 9.41 7.20 8.59
C ILE A 76 9.20 7.80 7.19
N GLN A 77 9.17 6.98 6.12
CA GLN A 77 9.02 7.46 4.75
C GLN A 77 7.79 8.37 4.55
N ALA A 78 6.66 8.03 5.19
CA ALA A 78 5.45 8.85 5.14
C ALA A 78 5.69 10.25 5.75
N GLN A 79 6.26 10.31 6.96
CA GLN A 79 6.55 11.57 7.64
C GLN A 79 7.57 12.42 6.86
N GLN A 80 8.57 11.78 6.25
CA GLN A 80 9.53 12.46 5.38
C GLN A 80 8.84 13.11 4.17
N ALA A 81 7.95 12.37 3.49
CA ALA A 81 7.21 12.87 2.33
C ALA A 81 6.27 14.04 2.70
N ASP A 82 5.59 13.95 3.83
CA ASP A 82 4.73 15.02 4.33
C ASP A 82 5.54 16.29 4.65
N LEU A 83 6.68 16.12 5.31
CA LEU A 83 7.58 17.24 5.61
C LEU A 83 8.11 17.89 4.32
N GLU A 84 8.53 17.10 3.33
CA GLU A 84 9.00 17.59 2.03
C GLU A 84 7.89 18.36 1.32
N ARG A 85 6.67 17.82 1.30
CA ARG A 85 5.49 18.49 0.72
C ARG A 85 5.23 19.84 1.38
N ASN A 86 5.25 19.90 2.71
CA ASN A 86 5.03 21.15 3.44
C ASN A 86 6.13 22.19 3.15
N ARG A 87 7.40 21.75 3.08
CA ARG A 87 8.51 22.63 2.68
C ARG A 87 8.30 23.20 1.28
N LEU A 88 7.95 22.35 0.31
CA LEU A 88 7.67 22.78 -1.06
C LEU A 88 6.50 23.75 -1.13
N GLN A 89 5.43 23.49 -0.38
CA GLN A 89 4.27 24.38 -0.32
C GLN A 89 4.65 25.77 0.21
N ASN A 90 5.45 25.85 1.26
CA ASN A 90 5.89 27.13 1.82
C ASN A 90 6.77 27.90 0.82
N VAL A 91 7.75 27.22 0.21
CA VAL A 91 8.64 27.83 -0.79
C VAL A 91 7.86 28.30 -2.01
N LEU A 92 6.93 27.48 -2.51
CA LEU A 92 6.09 27.83 -3.64
C LEU A 92 5.17 29.01 -3.30
N GLY A 93 4.58 29.01 -2.11
CA GLY A 93 3.73 30.11 -1.63
C GLY A 93 4.47 31.44 -1.64
N GLN A 94 5.71 31.48 -1.13
CA GLN A 94 6.54 32.69 -1.17
C GLN A 94 6.83 33.14 -2.62
N LYS A 95 7.24 32.22 -3.50
CA LYS A 95 7.54 32.55 -4.90
C LYS A 95 6.32 33.07 -5.67
N ILE A 96 5.13 32.59 -5.33
CA ILE A 96 3.87 33.06 -5.94
C ILE A 96 3.51 34.46 -5.44
N GLN A 97 3.79 34.78 -4.16
CA GLN A 97 3.59 36.13 -3.62
C GLN A 97 4.50 37.14 -4.31
N ASP A 98 5.75 36.76 -4.58
CA ASP A 98 6.75 37.60 -5.27
C ASP A 98 6.61 37.55 -6.80
N ARG A 99 5.46 37.11 -7.33
CA ARG A 99 5.26 36.97 -8.78
C ARG A 99 5.31 38.35 -9.46
N PRO A 100 6.21 38.55 -10.45
CA PRO A 100 6.30 39.83 -11.16
C PRO A 100 5.06 40.09 -12.00
N GLN A 101 4.71 41.37 -12.12
CA GLN A 101 3.61 41.82 -12.96
C GLN A 101 3.97 41.75 -14.45
N PRO A 102 3.00 41.61 -15.35
CA PRO A 102 3.26 41.52 -16.80
C PRO A 102 4.09 42.69 -17.33
N GLU A 103 3.87 43.90 -16.83
CA GLU A 103 4.58 45.11 -17.27
C GLU A 103 6.07 45.03 -16.92
N GLN A 104 6.42 44.40 -15.79
CA GLN A 104 7.81 44.17 -15.40
C GLN A 104 8.49 43.17 -16.34
N LEU A 105 7.75 42.17 -16.84
CA LEU A 105 8.26 41.20 -17.81
C LEU A 105 8.48 41.83 -19.19
N VAL A 106 7.63 42.78 -19.58
CA VAL A 106 7.80 43.59 -20.81
C VAL A 106 9.04 44.47 -20.71
N GLN A 107 9.23 45.17 -19.59
CA GLN A 107 10.43 46.00 -19.36
C GLN A 107 11.73 45.17 -19.40
N GLN A 108 11.67 43.92 -18.94
CA GLN A 108 12.79 42.99 -18.99
C GLN A 108 13.00 42.35 -20.37
N GLY A 109 12.15 42.65 -21.36
CA GLY A 109 12.22 42.10 -22.71
C GLY A 109 11.86 40.60 -22.80
N ILE A 110 11.23 40.06 -21.76
CA ILE A 110 10.82 38.65 -21.68
C ILE A 110 9.45 38.46 -22.35
N LEU A 111 8.54 39.41 -22.13
CA LEU A 111 7.21 39.43 -22.74
C LEU A 111 7.17 40.50 -23.84
N GLN A 112 6.63 40.16 -25.01
CA GLN A 112 6.33 41.15 -26.04
C GLN A 112 5.01 41.84 -25.68
N ASN A 113 4.91 43.15 -25.93
CA ASN A 113 3.59 43.80 -25.94
C ASN A 113 2.87 43.28 -27.19
N ASP A 114 2.15 42.17 -27.04
CA ASP A 114 1.13 41.80 -28.02
C ASP A 114 0.09 42.94 -28.03
N GLU A 115 -0.25 43.45 -29.22
CA GLU A 115 -1.24 44.54 -29.42
C GLU A 115 -2.58 44.29 -28.72
#